data_AF-A0A932BNI3-F1
#
_entry.id   AF-A0A932BNI3-F1
#
_cell.length_a   1.000
_cell.length_b   1.000
_cell.length_c   1.000
_cell.angle_alpha   90.00
_cell.angle_beta   90.00
_cell.angle_gamma   90.00
#
_symmetry.space_group_name_H-M   'P 1'
#
loop_
_entity.id
_entity.type
_entity.pdbx_description
1 polymer ?
#
loop_
_entity_poly.entity_id
_entity_poly.type
_entity_poly.pdbx_seq_one_letter_code
_entity_poly.pdbx_strand_id
1 'polypeptide(L)'
;MPPPMDKPELARLTDAMLEAYTFPGTDAAWLLVPDDGAVAPQVQEILDHVPSRWYPTGGGHRVKVPWWAVRGRENYFQRETKGWDHEHCDYCEAAVKIGEQCWTIPAGQGVWIICAACRDQMPKGGA
;
A
#
# COMPACT_ATOMS: atom_id res chain seq x y z
N MET A 1 12.18 6.72 -17.58
CA MET A 1 11.53 6.35 -16.31
C MET A 1 12.57 6.55 -15.23
N PRO A 2 12.40 7.50 -14.28
CA PRO A 2 13.32 7.58 -13.17
C PRO A 2 13.24 6.25 -12.38
N PRO A 3 14.37 5.73 -11.89
CA PRO A 3 14.35 4.51 -11.07
C PRO A 3 13.49 4.74 -9.83
N PRO A 4 12.84 3.68 -9.28
CA PRO A 4 12.29 3.78 -7.94
C PRO A 4 13.39 4.29 -7.01
N MET A 5 13.12 5.33 -6.21
CA MET A 5 14.08 5.72 -5.19
C MET A 5 14.24 4.52 -4.27
N ASP A 6 15.48 4.05 -4.13
CA ASP A 6 15.81 3.00 -3.18
C ASP A 6 15.27 3.41 -1.81
N LYS A 7 14.53 2.49 -1.17
CA LYS A 7 14.03 2.69 0.19
C LYS A 7 15.23 3.02 1.09
N PRO A 8 15.29 4.21 1.72
CA PRO A 8 16.41 4.60 2.55
C PRO A 8 16.51 3.66 3.75
N GLU A 9 17.70 3.54 4.32
CA GLU A 9 17.86 2.84 5.58
C GLU A 9 17.11 3.59 6.69
N LEU A 10 16.47 2.86 7.61
CA LEU A 10 15.70 3.44 8.72
C LEU A 10 16.54 4.43 9.55
N ALA A 11 17.84 4.17 9.69
CA ALA A 11 18.80 5.02 10.39
C ALA A 11 19.05 6.38 9.73
N ARG A 12 18.64 6.58 8.47
CA ARG A 12 18.77 7.85 7.73
C ARG A 12 17.51 8.70 7.79
N LEU A 13 16.42 8.14 8.32
CA LEU A 13 15.16 8.85 8.46
C LEU A 13 15.19 9.75 9.69
N THR A 14 14.50 10.89 9.61
CA THR A 14 14.37 11.84 10.73
C THR A 14 12.91 12.15 10.98
N ASP A 15 12.55 12.58 12.20
CA ASP A 15 11.17 12.96 12.53
C ASP A 15 10.61 14.06 11.61
N ALA A 16 11.47 14.95 11.09
CA ALA A 16 11.07 16.02 10.17
C ALA A 16 10.60 15.49 8.78
N MET A 17 10.92 14.25 8.44
CA MET A 17 10.47 13.59 7.21
C MET A 17 9.12 12.89 7.38
N LEU A 18 8.65 12.73 8.62
CA LEU A 18 7.47 11.96 8.94
C LEU A 18 6.22 12.83 9.00
N GLU A 19 5.15 12.36 8.37
CA GLU A 19 3.80 12.87 8.61
C GLU A 19 3.00 11.83 9.38
N ALA A 20 2.44 12.22 10.54
CA ALA A 20 1.62 11.31 11.33
C ALA A 20 0.31 11.01 10.60
N TYR A 21 -0.05 9.73 10.51
CA TYR A 21 -1.23 9.27 9.80
C TYR A 21 -1.95 8.21 10.63
N THR A 22 -3.26 8.32 10.75
CA THR A 22 -4.09 7.27 11.33
C THR A 22 -4.78 6.55 10.20
N PHE A 23 -4.46 5.28 9.99
CA PHE A 23 -5.03 4.52 8.89
C PHE A 23 -6.54 4.32 9.09
N PRO A 24 -7.41 4.90 8.23
CA PRO A 24 -8.85 4.86 8.43
C PRO A 24 -9.49 3.55 7.94
N GLY A 25 -8.73 2.72 7.22
CA GLY A 25 -9.29 1.66 6.39
C GLY A 25 -9.95 2.21 5.14
N THR A 26 -10.16 1.33 4.16
CA THR A 26 -10.99 1.65 3.00
C THR A 26 -11.65 0.39 2.46
N ASP A 27 -12.57 0.57 1.51
CA ASP A 27 -13.10 -0.56 0.77
C ASP A 27 -12.01 -1.10 -0.16
N ALA A 28 -12.08 -2.38 -0.49
CA ALA A 28 -11.24 -2.94 -1.54
C ALA A 28 -12.01 -2.96 -2.86
N ALA A 29 -11.31 -2.67 -3.95
CA ALA A 29 -11.69 -3.11 -5.27
C ALA A 29 -11.03 -4.46 -5.54
N TRP A 30 -11.77 -5.42 -6.09
CA TRP A 30 -11.21 -6.73 -6.39
C TRP A 30 -11.68 -7.27 -7.74
N LEU A 31 -10.82 -8.09 -8.36
CA LEU A 31 -11.14 -8.87 -9.55
C LEU A 31 -10.50 -10.27 -9.46
N LEU A 32 -10.88 -11.14 -10.38
CA LEU A 32 -10.18 -12.40 -10.64
C LEU A 32 -9.22 -12.18 -11.80
N VAL A 33 -7.94 -12.48 -11.58
CA VAL A 33 -6.91 -12.55 -12.64
C VAL A 33 -6.68 -14.02 -12.94
N PRO A 34 -6.93 -14.51 -14.16
CA PRO A 34 -6.70 -15.91 -14.51
C PRO A 34 -5.21 -16.29 -14.44
N ASP A 35 -4.89 -17.58 -14.41
CA ASP A 35 -3.51 -18.07 -14.34
C ASP A 35 -2.64 -17.70 -15.56
N ASP A 36 -3.27 -17.41 -16.71
CA ASP A 36 -2.57 -16.89 -17.89
C ASP A 36 -2.20 -15.39 -17.76
N GLY A 37 -2.62 -14.74 -16.67
CA GLY A 37 -2.34 -13.34 -16.37
C GLY A 37 -3.15 -12.34 -17.20
N ALA A 38 -4.13 -12.79 -17.99
CA ALA A 38 -4.86 -11.92 -18.88
C ALA A 38 -5.77 -10.93 -18.12
N VAL A 39 -5.49 -9.63 -18.26
CA VAL A 39 -6.34 -8.54 -17.76
C VAL A 39 -6.45 -7.43 -18.80
N ALA A 40 -7.49 -6.59 -18.68
CA ALA A 40 -7.62 -5.40 -19.53
C ALA A 40 -6.45 -4.43 -19.29
N PRO A 41 -5.94 -3.71 -20.30
CA PRO A 41 -4.81 -2.77 -20.14
C PRO A 41 -5.04 -1.72 -19.05
N GLN A 42 -6.27 -1.26 -18.88
CA GLN A 42 -6.66 -0.29 -17.84
C GLN A 42 -6.55 -0.86 -16.43
N VAL A 43 -6.73 -2.18 -16.28
CA VAL A 43 -6.52 -2.89 -15.01
C VAL A 43 -5.03 -3.09 -14.78
N GLN A 44 -4.27 -3.49 -15.81
CA GLN A 44 -2.82 -3.65 -15.70
C GLN A 44 -2.15 -2.36 -15.23
N GLU A 45 -2.50 -1.22 -15.83
CA GLU A 45 -1.97 0.09 -15.44
C GLU A 45 -2.25 0.44 -13.96
N ILE A 46 -3.39 0.01 -13.40
CA ILE A 46 -3.64 0.18 -11.96
C ILE A 46 -2.69 -0.72 -11.17
N LEU A 47 -2.62 -2.01 -11.52
CA LEU A 47 -1.82 -3.00 -10.80
C LEU A 47 -0.31 -2.67 -10.81
N ASP A 48 0.17 -2.00 -11.85
CA ASP A 48 1.57 -1.55 -11.97
C ASP A 48 1.92 -0.39 -11.04
N HIS A 49 0.93 0.35 -10.52
CA HIS A 49 1.14 1.61 -9.81
C HIS A 49 0.57 1.66 -8.40
N VAL A 50 -0.21 0.67 -7.97
CA VAL A 50 -0.82 0.68 -6.64
C VAL A 50 -0.52 -0.61 -5.87
N PRO A 51 -0.47 -0.55 -4.53
CA PRO A 51 -0.37 -1.75 -3.71
C PRO A 51 -1.49 -2.73 -4.06
N SER A 52 -1.11 -3.98 -4.36
CA SER A 52 -2.04 -5.05 -4.67
C SER A 52 -1.79 -6.27 -3.79
N ARG A 53 -2.87 -6.99 -3.46
CA ARG A 53 -2.83 -8.24 -2.67
C ARG A 53 -3.37 -9.36 -3.52
N TRP A 54 -2.58 -10.43 -3.65
CA TRP A 54 -2.88 -11.56 -4.52
C TRP A 54 -3.22 -12.78 -3.66
N TYR A 55 -4.43 -13.30 -3.83
CA TYR A 55 -4.92 -14.46 -3.10
C TYR A 55 -5.16 -15.60 -4.10
N PRO A 56 -4.52 -16.77 -3.96
CA PRO A 56 -4.71 -17.87 -4.89
C PRO A 56 -6.14 -18.40 -4.86
N THR A 57 -6.63 -18.85 -6.02
CA THR A 57 -7.95 -19.47 -6.21
C THR A 57 -7.84 -20.65 -7.17
N GLY A 58 -8.92 -21.42 -7.36
CA GLY A 58 -8.96 -22.44 -8.40
C GLY A 58 -9.04 -21.80 -9.79
N GLY A 59 -7.91 -21.68 -10.48
CA GLY A 59 -7.80 -21.16 -11.86
C GLY A 59 -7.33 -19.70 -11.98
N GLY A 60 -6.70 -19.15 -10.94
CA GLY A 60 -6.21 -17.77 -10.96
C GLY A 60 -5.97 -17.20 -9.57
N HIS A 61 -5.92 -15.87 -9.50
CA HIS A 61 -5.75 -15.11 -8.28
C HIS A 61 -6.88 -14.10 -8.12
N ARG A 62 -7.45 -14.04 -6.92
CA ARG A 62 -8.26 -12.90 -6.50
C ARG A 62 -7.31 -11.78 -6.13
N VAL A 63 -7.37 -10.67 -6.85
CA VAL A 63 -6.49 -9.52 -6.63
C VAL A 63 -7.30 -8.40 -5.99
N LYS A 64 -6.80 -7.84 -4.88
CA LYS A 64 -7.39 -6.68 -4.20
C LYS A 64 -6.48 -5.47 -4.29
N VAL A 65 -7.07 -4.30 -4.51
CA VAL A 65 -6.44 -2.97 -4.42
C VAL A 65 -7.34 -2.05 -3.59
N PRO A 66 -6.84 -0.93 -3.05
CA PRO A 66 -7.68 0.05 -2.38
C PRO A 66 -8.77 0.62 -3.32
N TRP A 67 -9.99 0.84 -2.84
CA TRP A 67 -11.10 1.32 -3.69
C TRP A 67 -10.82 2.68 -4.35
N TRP A 68 -10.08 3.56 -3.67
CA TRP A 68 -9.70 4.85 -4.24
C TRP A 68 -8.78 4.72 -5.46
N ALA A 69 -8.04 3.61 -5.59
CA ALA A 69 -7.11 3.37 -6.69
C ALA A 69 -7.82 3.12 -8.03
N VAL A 70 -9.08 2.69 -7.98
CA VAL A 70 -9.85 2.34 -9.20
C VAL A 70 -10.80 3.45 -9.63
N ARG A 71 -10.65 4.66 -9.09
CA ARG A 71 -11.54 5.80 -9.39
C ARG A 71 -11.57 6.11 -10.88
N GLY A 72 -12.75 6.16 -11.48
CA GLY A 72 -12.96 6.32 -12.93
C GLY A 72 -12.79 5.03 -13.75
N ARG A 73 -12.51 3.90 -13.10
CA ARG A 73 -12.35 2.55 -13.68
C ARG A 73 -13.09 1.51 -12.85
N GLU A 74 -14.10 1.93 -12.09
CA GLU A 74 -14.82 1.09 -11.13
C GLU A 74 -15.53 -0.09 -11.81
N ASN A 75 -15.90 0.06 -13.08
CA ASN A 75 -16.60 -0.97 -13.87
C ASN A 75 -15.79 -2.25 -14.12
N TYR A 76 -14.47 -2.23 -13.88
CA TYR A 76 -13.61 -3.41 -14.00
C TYR A 76 -13.50 -4.23 -12.70
N PHE A 77 -14.04 -3.71 -11.60
CA PHE A 77 -13.83 -4.27 -10.27
C PHE A 77 -15.15 -4.50 -9.54
N GLN A 78 -15.13 -5.46 -8.63
CA GLN A 78 -16.13 -5.60 -7.59
C GLN A 78 -15.69 -4.84 -6.34
N ARG A 79 -16.65 -4.25 -5.62
CA ARG A 79 -16.40 -3.56 -4.35
C ARG A 79 -16.57 -4.52 -3.18
N GLU A 80 -15.61 -4.53 -2.27
CA GLU A 80 -15.68 -5.24 -0.99
C GLU A 80 -15.60 -4.21 0.15
N THR A 81 -16.70 -4.05 0.88
CA THR A 81 -16.80 -3.08 1.98
C THR A 81 -15.81 -3.43 3.08
N LYS A 82 -15.00 -2.45 3.49
CA LYS A 82 -13.90 -2.63 4.47
C LYS A 82 -12.91 -3.74 4.10
N GLY A 83 -12.78 -4.05 2.81
CA GLY A 83 -11.90 -5.12 2.33
C GLY A 83 -10.40 -4.75 2.36
N TRP A 84 -10.06 -3.48 2.62
CA TRP A 84 -8.70 -2.99 2.79
C TRP A 84 -8.54 -2.46 4.23
N ASP A 85 -8.26 -3.39 5.14
CA ASP A 85 -8.40 -3.24 6.60
C ASP A 85 -7.07 -3.12 7.37
N HIS A 86 -5.97 -3.10 6.66
CA HIS A 86 -4.65 -2.79 7.20
C HIS A 86 -3.74 -2.22 6.12
N GLU A 87 -2.63 -1.63 6.51
CA GLU A 87 -1.45 -1.43 5.65
C GLU A 87 -0.27 -2.24 6.21
N HIS A 88 0.84 -2.28 5.50
CA HIS A 88 2.08 -2.87 6.02
C HIS A 88 3.15 -1.81 6.14
N CYS A 89 3.96 -1.91 7.19
CA CYS A 89 5.15 -1.10 7.30
C CYS A 89 6.17 -1.51 6.23
N ASP A 90 6.69 -0.53 5.48
CA ASP A 90 7.69 -0.79 4.43
C ASP A 90 9.04 -1.31 4.96
N TYR A 91 9.28 -1.28 6.29
CA TYR A 91 10.56 -1.67 6.88
C TYR A 91 10.53 -3.03 7.56
N CYS A 92 9.48 -3.34 8.30
CA CYS A 92 9.36 -4.59 9.06
C CYS A 92 8.18 -5.45 8.64
N GLU A 93 7.41 -5.02 7.63
CA GLU A 93 6.21 -5.70 7.12
C GLU A 93 5.11 -5.93 8.17
N ALA A 94 5.22 -5.33 9.36
CA ALA A 94 4.19 -5.41 10.38
C ALA A 94 2.91 -4.72 9.88
N ALA A 95 1.76 -5.33 10.18
CA ALA A 95 0.47 -4.77 9.84
C ALA A 95 0.17 -3.53 10.70
N VAL A 96 -0.31 -2.47 10.05
CA VAL A 96 -0.90 -1.27 10.67
C VAL A 96 -2.41 -1.36 10.46
N LYS A 97 -3.16 -1.59 11.53
CA LYS A 97 -4.61 -1.82 11.47
C LYS A 97 -5.40 -0.51 11.41
N ILE A 98 -6.69 -0.61 11.08
CA ILE A 98 -7.62 0.52 11.16
C ILE A 98 -7.56 1.16 12.55
N GLY A 99 -7.39 2.48 12.57
CA GLY A 99 -7.31 3.28 13.79
C GLY A 99 -5.94 3.31 14.46
N GLU A 100 -4.98 2.52 13.99
CA GLU A 100 -3.60 2.61 14.46
C GLU A 100 -2.89 3.80 13.83
N GLN A 101 -2.04 4.45 14.64
CA GLN A 101 -1.17 5.51 14.17
C GLN A 101 0.08 4.91 13.51
N CYS A 102 0.41 5.43 12.34
CA CYS A 102 1.67 5.22 11.65
C CYS A 102 2.22 6.56 11.15
N TRP A 103 3.33 6.50 10.44
CA TRP A 103 3.96 7.67 9.81
C TRP A 103 4.18 7.43 8.34
N THR A 104 3.92 8.44 7.52
CA THR A 104 4.12 8.40 6.08
C THR A 104 5.30 9.27 5.67
N ILE A 105 6.07 8.82 4.68
CA ILE A 105 7.10 9.61 3.99
C ILE A 105 6.78 9.67 2.50
N PRO A 106 6.69 10.85 1.87
CA PRO A 106 6.55 10.95 0.42
C PRO A 106 7.69 10.25 -0.33
N ALA A 107 7.34 9.37 -1.26
CA ALA A 107 8.28 8.52 -2.00
C ALA A 107 8.00 8.59 -3.50
N GLY A 108 8.36 9.69 -4.15
CA GLY A 108 8.26 9.87 -5.62
C GLY A 108 6.84 9.72 -6.18
N GLN A 109 6.40 8.47 -6.39
CA GLN A 109 5.06 8.10 -6.87
C GLN A 109 4.15 7.49 -5.78
N GLY A 110 4.58 7.45 -4.51
CA GLY A 110 3.78 6.90 -3.42
C GLY A 110 4.19 7.45 -2.05
N VAL A 111 3.92 6.66 -1.01
CA VAL A 111 4.35 6.94 0.36
C VAL A 111 4.98 5.69 0.95
N TRP A 112 6.01 5.85 1.78
CA TRP A 112 6.46 4.80 2.68
C TRP A 112 5.72 4.90 4.00
N ILE A 113 5.23 3.78 4.50
CA ILE A 113 4.52 3.62 5.76
C ILE A 113 5.47 3.05 6.82
N ILE A 114 5.54 3.73 7.95
CA ILE A 114 6.40 3.40 9.08
C ILE A 114 5.50 3.12 10.28
N CYS A 115 5.58 1.90 10.83
CA CYS A 115 4.87 1.56 12.06
C CYS A 115 5.56 2.18 13.30
N ALA A 116 4.86 2.18 14.43
CA ALA A 116 5.38 2.70 15.69
C ALA A 116 6.71 2.04 16.11
N ALA A 117 6.82 0.72 15.96
CA ALA A 117 8.03 -0.01 16.32
C ALA A 117 9.25 0.39 15.48
N CYS A 118 9.06 0.71 14.19
CA CYS A 118 10.13 1.22 13.34
C CYS A 118 10.45 2.69 13.64
N ARG A 119 9.44 3.51 13.90
CA ARG A 119 9.64 4.90 14.33
C ARG A 119 10.47 4.97 15.62
N ASP A 120 10.20 4.11 16.59
CA ASP A 120 10.93 4.09 17.87
C ASP A 120 12.42 3.73 17.73
N GLN A 121 12.80 3.08 16.62
CA GLN A 121 14.18 2.74 16.28
C GLN A 121 14.89 3.83 15.47
N MET A 122 14.16 4.84 14.99
CA MET A 122 14.76 5.97 14.27
C MET A 122 15.62 6.82 15.23
N PRO A 123 16.68 7.48 14.72
CA PRO A 123 17.44 8.42 15.50
C PRO A 123 16.50 9.52 16.02
N LYS A 124 16.31 9.58 17.35
CA LYS A 124 15.60 10.69 17.97
C LYS A 124 16.49 11.91 17.82
N GLY A 125 16.03 12.91 17.07
CA GLY A 125 16.77 14.16 16.89
C GLY A 125 17.21 14.68 18.25
N GLY A 126 18.52 14.85 18.44
CA GLY A 126 19.07 15.50 19.63
C GLY A 126 18.47 16.90 19.72
N ALA A 127 17.90 17.20 20.89
CA ALA A 127 17.48 18.54 21.27
C ALA A 127 18.65 19.52 21.29
#